data_AF-A0A139XHX5-F1
#
_entry.id   AF-A0A139XHX5-F1
#
_cell.length_a   1.000
_cell.length_b   1.000
_cell.length_c   1.000
_cell.angle_alpha   90.00
_cell.angle_beta   90.00
_cell.angle_gamma   90.00
#
_symmetry.space_group_name_H-M   'P 1'
#
loop_
_entity.id
_entity.type
_entity.pdbx_description
1 polymer ?
#
loop_
_entity_poly.entity_id
_entity_poly.type
_entity_poly.pdbx_seq_one_letter_code
_entity_poly.pdbx_strand_id
1 'polypeptide(L)' 'MKKKFRTKLKKLQYFKLTFLPGFCTKLLKKELVPIKKGKTSSFLIQLLEKQKLKYNYRLKENQIKKYVER' A
#
# COMPACT_ATOMS: atom_id res chain seq x y z
N MET A 1 -6.22 10.79 -17.81
CA MET A 1 -6.33 10.62 -16.34
C MET A 1 -6.68 9.20 -15.85
N LYS A 2 -7.52 8.40 -16.54
CA LYS A 2 -7.99 7.08 -16.08
C LYS A 2 -6.88 6.04 -15.79
N LYS A 3 -5.75 6.04 -16.53
CA LYS A 3 -4.61 5.11 -16.33
C LYS A 3 -3.89 5.29 -14.97
N LYS A 4 -3.69 6.53 -14.50
CA LYS A 4 -3.05 6.83 -13.19
C LYS A 4 -3.93 6.40 -12.01
N PHE A 5 -5.25 6.42 -12.15
CA PHE A 5 -6.16 5.98 -11.10
C PHE A 5 -6.20 4.45 -10.98
N ARG A 6 -6.26 3.73 -12.12
CA ARG A 6 -6.19 2.25 -12.13
C ARG A 6 -4.92 1.70 -11.48
N THR A 7 -3.78 2.35 -11.68
CA THR A 7 -2.50 1.95 -11.07
C THR A 7 -2.45 2.21 -9.56
N LYS A 8 -3.06 3.30 -9.08
CA LYS A 8 -3.24 3.54 -7.64
C LYS A 8 -4.13 2.47 -6.98
N LEU A 9 -5.26 2.14 -7.62
CA LEU A 9 -6.18 1.10 -7.13
C LEU A 9 -5.50 -0.27 -7.00
N LYS A 10 -4.67 -0.67 -7.98
CA LYS A 10 -3.90 -1.93 -7.90
C LYS A 10 -2.96 -1.98 -6.69
N LYS A 11 -2.34 -0.85 -6.32
CA LYS A 11 -1.47 -0.78 -5.13
C LYS A 11 -2.27 -0.93 -3.83
N LEU A 12 -3.45 -0.31 -3.71
CA LEU A 12 -4.33 -0.48 -2.54
C LEU A 12 -4.79 -1.92 -2.33
N GLN A 13 -5.17 -2.59 -3.42
CA GLN A 13 -5.56 -4.00 -3.38
C GLN A 13 -4.41 -4.89 -2.87
N TYR A 14 -3.17 -4.58 -3.25
CA TYR A 14 -1.99 -5.32 -2.78
C TYR A 14 -1.76 -5.19 -1.26
N PHE A 15 -2.11 -4.04 -0.67
CA PHE A 15 -2.05 -3.83 0.78
C PHE A 15 -3.28 -4.37 1.53
N LYS A 16 -4.25 -4.99 0.84
CA LYS A 16 -5.57 -5.34 1.39
C LYS A 16 -6.28 -4.14 2.05
N LEU A 17 -6.00 -2.91 1.57
CA LEU A 17 -6.62 -1.71 2.08
C LEU A 17 -7.72 -1.25 1.15
N THR A 18 -8.88 -0.98 1.72
CA THR A 18 -10.03 -0.38 1.02
C THR A 18 -9.87 1.14 0.88
N PHE A 19 -9.01 1.74 1.70
CA PHE A 19 -8.84 3.19 1.83
C PHE A 19 -7.43 3.55 2.30
N LEU A 20 -6.82 4.58 1.70
CA LEU A 20 -5.55 5.15 2.15
C LEU A 20 -5.59 6.66 1.87
N PRO A 21 -5.89 7.52 2.86
CA PRO A 21 -6.34 8.89 2.62
C PRO A 21 -5.33 9.75 1.84
N GLY A 22 -4.03 9.64 2.12
CA GLY A 22 -3.00 10.40 1.40
C GLY A 22 -2.71 9.92 -0.03
N PHE A 23 -3.28 8.77 -0.41
CA PHE A 23 -3.02 8.10 -1.68
C PHE A 23 -4.27 7.96 -2.58
N CYS A 24 -5.37 7.46 -2.02
CA CYS A 24 -6.68 7.33 -2.66
C CYS A 24 -7.81 7.54 -1.65
N THR A 25 -8.55 8.63 -1.87
CA THR A 25 -9.73 9.02 -1.08
C THR A 25 -11.01 8.31 -1.49
N LYS A 26 -11.00 7.59 -2.61
CA LYS A 26 -12.16 6.82 -3.07
C LYS A 26 -12.15 5.45 -2.39
N LEU A 27 -13.20 5.18 -1.61
CA LEU A 27 -13.40 3.90 -0.96
C LEU A 27 -13.57 2.81 -2.03
N LEU A 28 -12.68 1.81 -2.01
CA LEU A 28 -12.74 0.67 -2.92
C LEU A 28 -13.93 -0.22 -2.54
N LYS A 29 -15.05 -0.08 -3.27
CA LYS A 29 -16.22 -0.98 -3.14
C LYS A 29 -15.99 -2.38 -3.71
N LYS A 30 -14.88 -2.61 -4.44
CA LYS A 30 -14.58 -3.92 -5.02
C LYS A 30 -13.95 -4.81 -3.97
N GLU A 31 -14.51 -6.01 -3.84
CA GLU A 31 -13.94 -7.13 -3.11
C GLU A 31 -12.43 -7.18 -3.36
N LEU A 32 -11.67 -7.10 -2.27
CA LEU A 32 -10.22 -7.26 -2.30
C LEU A 32 -9.98 -8.63 -2.93
N VAL A 33 -9.43 -8.65 -4.16
CA VAL A 33 -9.16 -9.88 -4.90
C VAL A 33 -8.44 -10.83 -3.94
N PRO A 34 -8.96 -12.03 -3.68
CA PRO A 34 -8.37 -12.95 -2.72
C PRO A 34 -6.97 -13.31 -3.22
N ILE A 35 -5.95 -12.74 -2.57
CA ILE A 35 -4.57 -13.20 -2.75
C ILE A 35 -4.57 -14.68 -2.36
N LYS A 36 -4.06 -15.54 -3.26
CA LYS A 36 -3.98 -17.00 -3.04
C LYS A 36 -3.59 -17.28 -1.58
N LYS A 37 -4.37 -18.13 -0.91
CA LYS A 37 -4.27 -18.47 0.53
C LYS A 37 -2.96 -19.21 0.88
N GLY A 38 -1.81 -18.61 0.62
CA GLY A 38 -0.50 -19.07 1.08
C GLY A 38 -0.12 -18.41 2.40
N LYS A 39 0.69 -19.09 3.21
CA LYS A 39 1.28 -18.49 4.42
C LYS A 39 2.11 -17.27 4.02
N THR A 40 1.71 -16.08 4.46
CA THR A 40 2.50 -14.86 4.29
C THR A 40 3.72 -14.93 5.19
N SER A 41 4.92 -14.70 4.65
CA SER A 41 6.12 -14.64 5.46
C SER A 41 6.12 -13.41 6.38
N SER A 42 6.77 -13.51 7.54
CA SER A 42 6.96 -12.39 8.46
C SER A 42 7.60 -11.19 7.76
N PHE A 43 8.59 -11.44 6.91
CA PHE A 43 9.23 -10.43 6.08
C PHE A 43 8.24 -9.71 5.16
N LEU A 44 7.34 -10.44 4.50
CA LEU A 44 6.35 -9.85 3.60
C LEU A 44 5.38 -8.94 4.37
N ILE A 45 4.98 -9.33 5.59
CA ILE A 45 4.13 -8.51 6.46
C ILE A 45 4.82 -7.17 6.77
N GLN A 46 6.07 -7.23 7.23
CA GLN A 46 6.85 -6.02 7.55
C GLN A 46 7.07 -5.12 6.32
N LEU A 47 7.36 -5.74 5.16
CA LEU A 47 7.52 -5.01 3.91
C LEU A 47 6.23 -4.28 3.51
N LEU A 48 5.07 -4.94 3.62
CA LEU A 48 3.78 -4.34 3.31
C LEU A 48 3.47 -3.16 4.23
N GLU A 49 3.76 -3.26 5.52
CA GLU A 49 3.51 -2.19 6.47
C GLU A 49 4.39 -0.96 6.17
N LYS A 50 5.67 -1.17 5.85
CA LYS A 50 6.56 -0.09 5.38
C LYS A 50 6.03 0.58 4.12
N GLN A 51 5.60 -0.21 3.13
CA GLN A 51 5.07 0.34 1.88
C GLN A 51 3.78 1.14 2.09
N LYS A 52 2.90 0.70 2.98
CA LYS A 52 1.68 1.43 3.36
C LYS A 52 2.01 2.83 3.88
N LEU A 53 2.97 2.94 4.80
CA LEU A 53 3.44 4.23 5.32
C LEU A 53 4.00 5.11 4.20
N LYS A 54 4.87 4.55 3.35
CA LYS A 54 5.45 5.24 2.19
C LYS A 54 4.38 5.86 1.28
N TYR A 55 3.37 5.08 0.90
CA TYR A 55 2.36 5.54 -0.04
C TYR A 55 1.39 6.53 0.58
N ASN A 56 1.07 6.39 1.88
CA ASN A 56 0.18 7.31 2.58
C ASN A 56 0.78 8.72 2.62
N TYR A 57 2.06 8.82 2.98
CA TYR A 57 2.74 10.12 3.15
C TYR A 57 3.54 10.56 1.92
N ARG A 58 3.50 9.80 0.82
CA ARG A 58 4.24 10.06 -0.43
C ARG A 58 5.76 10.21 -0.22
N LEU A 59 6.31 9.43 0.72
CA LEU A 59 7.73 9.46 1.05
C LEU A 59 8.56 8.65 0.04
N LYS A 60 9.84 8.99 -0.08
CA LYS A 60 10.87 8.14 -0.71
C LYS A 60 11.45 7.17 0.33
N GLU A 61 12.00 6.05 -0.14
CA GLU A 61 12.59 5.03 0.73
C GLU A 61 13.69 5.60 1.64
N ASN A 62 14.57 6.42 1.06
CA ASN A 62 15.68 7.06 1.77
C ASN A 62 15.19 8.03 2.85
N GLN A 63 14.02 8.65 2.67
CA GLN A 63 13.43 9.52 3.69
C GLN A 63 12.94 8.68 4.87
N ILE A 64 12.24 7.56 4.60
CA ILE A 64 11.78 6.64 5.65
C ILE A 64 12.97 6.11 6.44
N LYS A 65 14.03 5.67 5.75
CA LYS A 65 15.26 5.20 6.39
C LYS A 65 15.83 6.25 7.36
N LYS A 66 15.94 7.51 6.92
CA LYS A 66 16.40 8.64 7.75
C LYS A 66 15.50 8.95 8.96
N TYR A 67 14.19 8.70 8.87
CA TYR A 67 13.26 8.93 9.98
C TYR A 67 13.27 7.80 11.01
N VAL A 68 13.62 6.58 10.61
CA VAL A 68 13.64 5.39 11.48
C VAL A 68 15.00 5.18 12.14
N GLU A 69 16.09 5.56 11.47
CA GLU A 69 17.46 5.50 12.02
C GLU A 69 17.81 6.71 12.90
N ARG A 70 16.87 7.63 13.09
CA ARG A 70 16.97 8.74 14.03
C ARG A 70 16.49 8.29 15.41
#